data_AF-A0A9P5NIY7-F1
#
_entry.id   AF-A0A9P5NIY7-F1
#
_cell.length_a   1.000
_cell.length_b   1.000
_cell.length_c   1.000
_cell.angle_alpha   90.00
_cell.angle_beta   90.00
_cell.angle_gamma   90.00
#
_symmetry.space_group_name_H-M   'P 1'
#
loop_
_entity.id
_entity.type
_entity.pdbx_description
1 polymer ?
#
loop_
_entity_poly.entity_id
_entity_poly.type
_entity_poly.pdbx_seq_one_letter_code
_entity_poly.pdbx_strand_id
1 'polypeptide(L)' 'MSILSTSATNGALLISTSSLNIHPSGDNSKCVGILGGTYADGTAVDIYDCNGSITQKWQWNGNALDISQPVDGSNGVLTR' A
#
# COMPACT_ATOMS: atom_id res chain seq x y z
N MET A 1 -16.56 -16.28 -9.98
CA MET A 1 -15.94 -14.94 -10.03
C MET A 1 -16.96 -13.97 -9.47
N SER A 2 -17.05 -13.90 -8.14
CA SER A 2 -18.09 -13.07 -7.50
C SER A 2 -17.62 -11.63 -7.52
N ILE A 3 -18.22 -10.83 -8.40
CA ILE A 3 -18.19 -9.38 -8.32
C ILE A 3 -19.12 -8.97 -7.17
N LEU A 4 -18.56 -8.55 -6.04
CA LEU A 4 -19.34 -7.83 -5.04
C LEU A 4 -19.42 -6.37 -5.51
N SER A 5 -20.64 -6.01 -5.91
CA SER A 5 -21.07 -4.68 -6.33
C SER A 5 -20.96 -3.66 -5.21
N THR A 6 -20.33 -2.51 -5.47
CA THR A 6 -20.90 -1.23 -5.01
C THR A 6 -20.86 -0.23 -6.16
N SER A 7 -21.96 0.49 -6.29
CA SER A 7 -22.26 1.47 -7.33
C SER A 7 -21.25 2.62 -7.32
N ALA A 8 -20.45 2.76 -8.38
CA ALA A 8 -19.72 3.99 -8.63
C ALA A 8 -20.69 5.01 -9.25
N THR A 9 -21.08 6.02 -8.47
CA THR A 9 -21.76 7.22 -8.97
C THR A 9 -20.88 7.93 -10.00
N ASN A 10 -21.50 8.35 -11.10
CA ASN A 10 -20.95 9.11 -12.22
C ASN A 10 -19.75 10.01 -11.84
N GLY A 11 -18.53 9.62 -12.26
CA GLY A 11 -17.34 10.46 -12.18
C GLY A 11 -16.11 9.93 -11.42
N ALA A 12 -16.07 8.65 -11.01
CA ALA A 12 -14.89 8.09 -10.35
C ALA A 12 -13.69 8.04 -11.32
N LEU A 13 -12.71 8.93 -11.14
CA LEU A 13 -11.38 8.79 -11.71
C LEU A 13 -10.82 7.46 -11.19
N LEU A 14 -10.58 6.48 -12.08
CA LEU A 14 -9.95 5.22 -11.71
C LEU A 14 -8.48 5.49 -11.36
N ILE A 15 -8.20 5.98 -10.14
CA ILE A 15 -6.87 5.82 -9.57
C ILE A 15 -6.70 4.32 -9.37
N SER A 16 -5.91 3.68 -10.23
CA SER A 16 -5.58 2.26 -10.10
C SER A 16 -4.94 2.07 -8.72
N THR A 17 -5.69 1.58 -7.74
CA THR A 17 -5.22 1.27 -6.37
C THR A 17 -4.38 0.00 -6.35
N SER A 18 -3.63 -0.27 -7.41
CA SER A 18 -2.74 -1.40 -7.51
C SER A 18 -1.57 -1.23 -6.55
N SER A 19 -1.36 -2.19 -5.66
CA SER A 19 -0.19 -2.22 -4.78
C SER A 19 1.09 -2.39 -5.58
N LEU A 20 2.09 -1.57 -5.31
CA LEU A 20 3.41 -1.57 -5.96
C LEU A 20 4.54 -1.76 -4.95
N ASN A 21 5.68 -2.23 -5.42
CA ASN A 21 6.94 -2.17 -4.68
C ASN A 21 7.71 -0.92 -5.10
N ILE A 22 8.23 -0.17 -4.13
CA ILE A 22 9.09 0.98 -4.42
C ILE A 22 10.53 0.50 -4.36
N HIS A 23 11.26 0.62 -5.48
CA HIS A 23 12.66 0.26 -5.59
C HIS A 23 13.54 1.53 -5.64
N PRO A 24 14.71 1.53 -5.00
CA PRO A 24 15.71 2.56 -5.26
C PRO A 24 16.23 2.42 -6.69
N SER A 25 16.57 3.54 -7.34
CA SER A 25 17.01 3.52 -8.74
C SER A 25 18.30 2.75 -8.99
N GLY A 26 19.12 2.54 -7.95
CA GLY A 26 20.41 1.85 -8.04
C GLY A 26 20.32 0.33 -7.87
N ASP A 27 19.21 -0.22 -7.39
CA ASP A 27 19.09 -1.65 -7.12
C ASP A 27 17.62 -2.11 -7.06
N ASN A 28 17.17 -2.82 -8.10
CA ASN A 28 15.81 -3.38 -8.17
C ASN A 28 15.61 -4.64 -7.31
N SER A 29 16.65 -5.16 -6.66
CA SER A 29 16.54 -6.24 -5.68
C SER A 29 16.18 -5.73 -4.27
N LYS A 30 16.25 -4.41 -4.05
CA LYS A 30 15.87 -3.76 -2.80
C LYS A 30 14.51 -3.09 -2.91
N CYS A 31 13.77 -3.07 -1.81
CA CYS A 31 12.43 -2.52 -1.71
C CYS A 31 12.32 -1.64 -0.45
N VAL A 32 11.60 -0.54 -0.56
CA VAL A 32 11.17 0.26 0.60
C VAL A 32 10.10 -0.51 1.37
N GLY A 33 10.30 -0.68 2.68
CA GLY A 33 9.31 -1.33 3.52
C GLY A 33 9.39 -0.94 4.99
N ILE A 34 8.39 -1.37 5.76
CA ILE A 34 8.29 -1.08 7.19
C ILE A 34 9.16 -2.04 8.00
N LEU A 35 10.02 -1.49 8.85
CA LEU A 35 10.96 -2.26 9.66
C LEU A 35 10.23 -3.07 10.73
N GLY A 36 10.61 -4.33 10.88
CA GLY A 36 10.02 -5.22 11.91
C GLY A 36 8.55 -5.59 11.69
N GLY A 37 7.94 -5.19 10.57
CA GLY A 37 6.55 -5.51 10.23
C GLY A 37 5.50 -4.98 11.20
N THR A 38 5.83 -3.92 11.95
CA THR A 38 4.93 -3.27 12.92
C THR A 38 4.25 -2.08 12.26
N TYR A 39 2.93 -1.98 12.33
CA TYR A 39 2.16 -0.91 11.68
C TYR A 39 1.68 0.15 12.67
N ALA A 40 2.62 0.72 13.42
CA ALA A 40 2.36 1.79 14.37
C ALA A 40 3.01 3.10 13.90
N ASP A 41 2.41 4.23 14.24
CA ASP A 41 2.98 5.53 13.94
C ASP A 41 4.40 5.68 14.50
N GLY A 42 5.28 6.27 13.69
CA GLY A 42 6.69 6.40 14.02
C GLY A 42 7.50 5.12 13.82
N THR A 43 6.92 4.02 13.36
CA THR A 43 7.70 2.86 12.91
C THR A 43 8.60 3.27 11.74
N ALA A 44 9.87 2.90 11.82
CA ALA A 44 10.86 3.22 10.81
C ALA A 44 10.53 2.53 9.47
N VAL A 45 10.79 3.26 8.38
CA VAL A 45 10.78 2.74 7.01
C VAL A 45 12.23 2.62 6.55
N ASP A 46 12.59 1.51 5.93
CA ASP A 46 13.95 1.21 5.48
C ASP A 46 13.97 0.56 4.09
N ILE A 47 15.15 0.51 3.46
CA ILE A 47 15.42 -0.14 2.18
C ILE A 47 16.15 -1.45 2.44
N TYR A 48 15.48 -2.56 2.17
CA TYR A 48 16.04 -3.91 2.38
C TYR A 48 15.61 -4.86 1.26
N ASP A 49 16.11 -6.10 1.28
CA ASP A 49 15.83 -7.08 0.23
C ASP A 49 14.34 -7.25 -0.03
N CYS A 50 13.96 -7.20 -1.30
CA CYS A 50 12.61 -7.51 -1.72
C CYS A 50 12.27 -8.96 -1.34
N ASN A 51 11.33 -9.14 -0.42
CA ASN A 51 10.97 -10.45 0.12
C ASN A 51 9.50 -10.81 -0.13
N GLY A 52 8.76 -9.94 -0.85
CA GLY A 52 7.36 -10.15 -1.20
C GLY A 52 6.39 -9.94 -0.03
N SER A 53 6.89 -9.50 1.14
CA SER A 53 6.05 -9.15 2.28
C SER A 53 5.09 -8.02 1.92
N ILE A 54 3.90 -8.07 2.54
CA ILE A 54 2.92 -7.00 2.48
C ILE A 54 3.47 -5.68 3.05
N THR A 55 4.50 -5.74 3.92
CA THR A 55 5.23 -4.58 4.45
C THR A 55 6.05 -3.83 3.40
N GLN A 56 6.17 -4.35 2.17
CA GLN A 56 6.85 -3.71 1.03
C GLN A 56 5.87 -3.29 -0.09
N LYS A 57 4.57 -3.35 0.19
CA LYS A 57 3.51 -3.06 -0.77
C LYS A 57 2.86 -1.72 -0.45
N TRP A 58 2.99 -0.78 -1.37
CA TRP A 58 2.51 0.59 -1.25
C TRP A 58 1.41 0.87 -2.25
N GLN A 59 0.42 1.67 -1.86
CA GLN A 59 -0.70 2.11 -2.67
C GLN A 59 -0.74 3.62 -2.70
N TRP A 60 -1.02 4.18 -3.86
CA TRP A 60 -1.28 5.61 -4.01
C TRP A 60 -2.78 5.87 -3.88
N ASN A 61 -3.17 6.69 -2.91
CA ASN A 61 -4.58 7.00 -2.66
C ASN A 61 -5.06 8.32 -3.33
N GLY A 62 -4.19 8.98 -4.11
CA GLY A 62 -4.45 10.31 -4.69
C GLY A 62 -3.79 11.46 -3.94
N ASN A 63 -3.40 11.25 -2.69
CA ASN A 63 -2.81 12.26 -1.80
C ASN A 63 -1.50 11.79 -1.15
N ALA A 64 -1.42 10.51 -0.80
CA ALA A 64 -0.30 9.90 -0.09
C ALA A 64 -0.02 8.48 -0.60
N LEU A 65 1.20 8.01 -0.30
CA LEU A 65 1.60 6.60 -0.41
C LEU A 65 1.34 5.92 0.92
N ASP A 66 0.52 4.88 0.90
CA ASP A 66 0.14 4.13 2.08
C ASP A 66 0.52 2.67 1.93
N ILE A 67 0.90 2.02 3.03
CA ILE A 67 1.12 0.58 3.01
C ILE A 67 -0.23 -0.13 2.81
N SER A 68 -0.29 -1.16 1.97
CA SER A 68 -1.46 -2.01 1.88
C SER A 68 -1.62 -2.83 3.16
N GLN A 69 -2.31 -2.29 4.16
CA GLN A 69 -2.69 -3.04 5.35
C GLN A 69 -3.67 -4.17 4.98
N PRO A 70 -3.70 -5.30 5.70
CA PRO A 70 -4.93 -6.05 5.84
C PRO A 70 -5.95 -5.10 6.49
N VAL A 71 -7.07 -4.88 5.81
CA VAL A 71 -8.13 -3.96 6.26
C VAL A 71 -8.50 -4.25 7.73
N ASP A 72 -8.18 -3.33 8.64
CA ASP A 72 -9.12 -3.07 9.73
C ASP A 72 -10.44 -2.74 9.03
N GLY A 73 -11.53 -3.39 9.41
CA GLY A 73 -12.82 -3.47 8.71
C GLY A 73 -13.59 -2.16 8.56
N SER A 74 -12.91 -1.04 8.31
CA SER A 74 -13.44 0.31 8.16
C SER A 74 -13.16 0.83 6.75
N ASN A 75 -13.90 0.34 5.75
CA ASN A 75 -14.09 0.93 4.40
C ASN A 75 -13.00 1.92 3.94
N GLY A 76 -11.77 1.44 3.73
CA GLY A 76 -10.72 2.19 3.05
C GLY A 76 -10.25 3.49 3.71
N VAL A 77 -10.58 3.73 4.98
CA VAL A 77 -10.01 4.86 5.71
C VAL A 77 -8.78 4.34 6.45
N LEU A 78 -7.61 4.74 5.96
CA LEU A 78 -6.39 4.71 6.75
C LEU A 78 -6.57 5.78 7.80
N THR A 79 -7.07 5.39 8.96
CA THR A 79 -7.21 6.31 10.08
C THR A 79 -5.81 6.70 10.50
N ARG A 80 -5.52 7.98 10.29
CA ARG A 80 -4.32 8.69 10.73
C ARG A 80 -3.97 8.39 12.18
#